data_AF-A0A550CAY4-F1
#
_entry.id   AF-A0A550CAY4-F1
#
_cell.length_a   1.000
_cell.length_b   1.000
_cell.length_c   1.000
_cell.angle_alpha   90.00
_cell.angle_beta   90.00
_cell.angle_gamma   90.00
#
_symmetry.space_group_name_H-M   'P 1'
#
loop_
_entity.id
_entity.type
_entity.pdbx_description
1 polymer ?
#
loop_
_entity_poly.entity_id
_entity_poly.type
_entity_poly.pdbx_seq_one_letter_code
_entity_poly.pdbx_strand_id
1 'polypeptide(L)'
;MLQAVGHHPRRVYRRIVGQLTVIAKLNQGLVSVHYQLGILVLLATEILPVPSHARDVVLALVQLAKTIHGIHEKHEAVYMTVSVLHEMWRYAQDTRSLTWALRAGLLPLLLELDQRTPYEGVANVLEYIAVRSVRYSVLRILCKNELLSSLGKSGFADAARMQLVDKCMREYAASMLGAYQKMCAFSNCRKHRHDTERISLRRCACLSVYYCSKGCQRKDWSVHKYQCTDGNEGLGVVEMLSGELPPKEAHFLALNAQIYVGTRAVLLLEEITRTPIPPMPAPPCFNILVNFEHIPPVHKIAVLRDDTNDGETMVMVTALSPRPYTSSEVATVIAHNMSLQCFKDLVK
;
A
#
# COMPACT_ATOMS: atom_id res chain seq x y z
N MET A 1 -7.24 3.41 34.22
CA MET A 1 -6.04 3.21 33.36
C MET A 1 -5.52 4.51 32.75
N LEU A 2 -6.32 5.28 31.99
CA LEU A 2 -5.83 6.49 31.31
C LEU A 2 -5.33 7.59 32.26
N GLN A 3 -5.97 7.79 33.43
CA GLN A 3 -5.49 8.73 34.46
C GLN A 3 -4.04 8.42 34.90
N ALA A 4 -3.69 7.13 35.06
CA ALA A 4 -2.36 6.70 35.49
C ALA A 4 -1.24 7.00 34.46
N VAL A 5 -1.62 7.38 33.24
CA VAL A 5 -0.68 7.80 32.18
C VAL A 5 -0.90 9.23 31.69
N GLY A 6 -1.64 10.04 32.46
CA GLY A 6 -1.96 11.43 32.11
C GLY A 6 -2.79 11.55 30.84
N HIS A 7 -3.75 10.63 30.63
CA HIS A 7 -4.62 10.61 29.45
C HIS A 7 -3.87 10.53 28.11
N HIS A 8 -2.69 9.91 28.10
CA HIS A 8 -1.93 9.63 26.89
C HIS A 8 -1.97 8.14 26.53
N PRO A 9 -2.89 7.68 25.66
CA PRO A 9 -3.04 6.27 25.29
C PRO A 9 -1.74 5.57 24.93
N ARG A 10 -0.87 6.23 24.15
CA ARG A 10 0.44 5.70 23.74
C ARG A 10 1.37 5.35 24.91
N ARG A 11 1.25 6.04 26.05
CA ARG A 11 2.05 5.74 27.26
C ARG A 11 1.59 4.45 27.92
N VAL A 12 0.32 4.04 27.78
CA VAL A 12 -0.16 2.72 28.22
C VAL A 12 0.59 1.62 27.47
N TYR A 13 0.56 1.66 26.13
CA TYR A 13 1.26 0.68 25.29
C TYR A 13 2.76 0.61 25.60
N ARG A 14 3.44 1.74 25.76
CA ARG A 14 4.87 1.76 26.14
C ARG A 14 5.15 1.04 27.46
N ARG A 15 4.34 1.30 28.49
CA ARG A 15 4.53 0.68 29.80
C ARG A 15 4.30 -0.83 29.73
N ILE A 16 3.23 -1.27 29.07
CA ILE A 16 2.92 -2.70 28.91
C ILE A 16 4.02 -3.41 28.12
N VAL A 17 4.41 -2.89 26.96
CA VAL A 17 5.47 -3.50 26.13
C VAL A 17 6.82 -3.51 26.84
N GLY A 18 7.13 -2.46 27.62
CA GLY A 18 8.32 -2.43 28.48
C GLY A 18 8.32 -3.54 29.53
N GLN A 19 7.19 -3.74 30.22
CA GLN A 19 7.03 -4.83 31.19
C GLN A 19 7.12 -6.22 30.54
N LEU A 20 6.41 -6.43 29.42
CA LEU A 20 6.48 -7.66 28.64
C LEU A 20 7.93 -8.02 28.26
N THR A 21 8.72 -7.02 27.84
CA THR A 21 10.13 -7.23 27.48
C THR A 21 10.99 -7.70 28.66
N VAL A 22 10.68 -7.25 29.88
CA VAL A 22 11.37 -7.69 31.10
C VAL A 22 10.92 -9.11 31.48
N ILE A 23 9.62 -9.37 31.48
CA ILE A 23 9.04 -10.67 31.87
C ILE A 23 9.48 -11.78 30.90
N ALA A 24 9.56 -11.50 29.60
CA ALA A 24 9.99 -12.48 28.59
C ALA A 24 11.41 -13.02 28.79
N LYS A 25 12.25 -12.33 29.59
CA LYS A 25 13.61 -12.78 29.93
C LYS A 25 13.65 -13.69 31.16
N LEU A 26 12.54 -13.85 31.87
CA LEU A 26 12.44 -14.72 33.05
C LEU A 26 12.04 -16.14 32.59
N ASN A 27 12.69 -17.18 33.12
CA ASN A 27 12.48 -18.58 32.71
C ASN A 27 11.01 -19.05 32.78
N GLN A 28 10.21 -18.49 33.68
CA GLN A 28 8.79 -18.84 33.86
C GLN A 28 7.84 -17.72 33.35
N GLY A 29 8.38 -16.69 32.70
CA GLY A 29 7.62 -15.49 32.33
C GLY A 29 6.70 -15.66 31.12
N LEU A 30 6.90 -16.68 30.28
CA LEU A 30 6.19 -16.80 28.99
C LEU A 30 4.67 -16.93 29.13
N VAL A 31 4.18 -17.63 30.15
CA VAL A 31 2.74 -17.74 30.42
C VAL A 31 2.15 -16.37 30.76
N SER A 32 2.86 -15.59 31.60
CA SER A 32 2.44 -14.22 31.95
C SER A 32 2.48 -13.29 30.74
N VAL A 33 3.50 -13.44 29.88
CA VAL A 33 3.61 -12.70 28.61
C VAL A 33 2.42 -12.99 27.71
N HIS A 34 2.04 -14.26 27.54
CA HIS A 34 0.89 -14.65 26.73
C HIS A 34 -0.40 -13.95 27.19
N TYR A 35 -0.73 -14.00 28.48
CA TYR A 35 -1.92 -13.33 29.02
C TYR A 35 -1.89 -11.82 28.84
N GLN A 36 -0.74 -11.18 29.09
CA GLN A 36 -0.60 -9.73 28.91
C GLN A 36 -0.67 -9.32 27.44
N LEU A 37 -0.21 -10.15 26.51
CA LEU A 37 -0.41 -9.93 25.08
C LEU A 37 -1.89 -10.04 24.70
N GLY A 38 -2.65 -10.97 25.28
CA GLY A 38 -4.10 -11.04 25.11
C GLY A 38 -4.81 -9.75 25.54
N ILE A 39 -4.42 -9.17 26.69
CA ILE A 39 -4.92 -7.86 27.12
C ILE A 39 -4.52 -6.78 26.10
N LEU A 40 -3.30 -6.83 25.57
CA LEU A 40 -2.82 -5.84 24.60
C LEU A 40 -3.56 -5.92 23.26
N VAL A 41 -4.01 -7.11 22.84
CA VAL A 41 -4.91 -7.29 21.69
C VAL A 41 -6.24 -6.57 21.98
N LEU A 42 -6.89 -6.86 23.12
CA LEU A 42 -8.15 -6.20 23.51
C LEU A 42 -8.03 -4.67 23.59
N LEU A 43 -6.88 -4.18 24.06
CA LEU A 43 -6.59 -2.74 24.06
C LEU A 43 -6.49 -2.19 22.63
N ALA A 44 -5.77 -2.88 21.73
CA ALA A 44 -5.59 -2.46 20.35
C ALA A 44 -6.88 -2.49 19.52
N THR A 45 -7.83 -3.36 19.85
CA THR A 45 -9.08 -3.52 19.08
C THR A 45 -10.26 -2.77 19.68
N GLU A 46 -10.59 -3.04 20.95
CA GLU A 46 -11.89 -2.64 21.52
C GLU A 46 -11.79 -1.45 22.48
N ILE A 47 -10.76 -1.44 23.34
CA ILE A 47 -10.76 -0.56 24.52
C ILE A 47 -10.05 0.76 24.24
N LEU A 48 -8.93 0.72 23.50
CA LEU A 48 -8.08 1.89 23.31
C LEU A 48 -7.38 1.90 21.94
N PRO A 49 -8.12 1.76 20.82
CA PRO A 49 -7.52 1.83 19.49
C PRO A 49 -6.81 3.18 19.31
N VAL A 50 -5.56 3.15 18.83
CA VAL A 50 -4.77 4.36 18.59
C VAL A 50 -4.51 4.49 17.10
N PRO A 51 -4.93 5.60 16.45
CA PRO A 51 -4.79 5.76 14.99
C PRO A 51 -3.34 5.81 14.51
N SER A 52 -2.40 6.05 15.42
CA SER A 52 -0.97 6.05 15.13
C SER A 52 -0.19 5.64 16.38
N HIS A 53 0.43 4.46 16.34
CA HIS A 53 1.28 3.95 17.41
C HIS A 53 2.66 4.59 17.39
N ALA A 54 3.33 4.62 18.55
CA ALA A 54 4.68 5.15 18.64
C ALA A 54 5.71 4.16 18.08
N ARG A 55 6.76 4.67 17.43
CA ARG A 55 7.78 3.84 16.77
C ARG A 55 8.48 2.89 17.73
N ASP A 56 8.85 3.39 18.91
CA ASP A 56 9.50 2.60 19.96
C ASP A 56 8.66 1.40 20.42
N VAL A 57 7.33 1.57 20.52
CA VAL A 57 6.40 0.47 20.84
C VAL A 57 6.41 -0.60 19.77
N VAL A 58 6.28 -0.21 18.50
CA VAL A 58 6.26 -1.15 17.36
C VAL A 58 7.58 -1.93 17.27
N LEU A 59 8.71 -1.23 17.39
CA LEU A 59 10.03 -1.87 17.35
C LEU A 59 10.23 -2.82 18.54
N ALA A 60 9.80 -2.44 19.74
CA ALA A 60 9.88 -3.29 20.91
C ALA A 60 9.02 -4.55 20.78
N LEU A 61 7.82 -4.47 20.17
CA LEU A 61 7.00 -5.64 19.87
C LEU A 61 7.66 -6.58 18.86
N VAL A 62 8.25 -6.06 17.78
CA VAL A 62 9.01 -6.91 16.83
C VAL A 62 10.19 -7.58 17.52
N GLN A 63 10.91 -6.85 18.38
CA GLN A 63 12.02 -7.41 19.13
C GLN A 63 11.56 -8.47 20.13
N LEU A 64 10.43 -8.23 20.82
CA LEU A 64 9.82 -9.19 21.72
C LEU A 64 9.44 -10.48 20.99
N ALA A 65 8.80 -10.39 19.82
CA ALA A 65 8.46 -11.54 19.00
C ALA A 65 9.70 -12.37 18.64
N LYS A 66 10.79 -11.72 18.23
CA LYS A 66 12.08 -12.36 17.93
C LYS A 66 12.71 -13.01 19.17
N THR A 67 12.65 -12.33 20.32
CA THR A 67 13.19 -12.84 21.58
C THR A 67 12.44 -14.09 22.02
N ILE A 68 11.10 -14.09 21.98
CA ILE A 68 10.28 -15.25 22.35
C ILE A 68 10.54 -16.41 21.38
N HIS A 69 10.60 -16.14 20.07
CA HIS A 69 10.88 -17.15 19.05
C HIS A 69 12.24 -17.85 19.25
N GLY A 70 13.25 -17.14 19.77
CA GLY A 70 14.56 -17.70 20.05
C GLY A 70 14.66 -18.54 21.34
N ILE A 71 13.67 -18.46 22.25
CA ILE A 71 13.75 -19.10 23.57
C ILE A 71 13.12 -20.51 23.57
N HIS A 72 12.12 -20.79 22.72
CA HIS A 72 11.35 -22.04 22.85
C HIS A 72 10.62 -22.43 21.55
N GLU A 73 10.37 -23.73 21.36
CA GLU A 73 9.45 -24.31 20.36
C GLU A 73 7.95 -23.92 20.58
N LYS A 74 7.63 -23.13 21.60
CA LYS A 74 6.24 -22.74 21.93
C LYS A 74 5.86 -21.45 21.21
N HIS A 75 5.31 -21.59 20.01
CA HIS A 75 5.00 -20.48 19.10
C HIS A 75 3.82 -19.58 19.53
N GLU A 76 3.00 -19.97 20.51
CA GLU A 76 1.78 -19.24 20.89
C GLU A 76 2.00 -17.77 21.29
N ALA A 77 2.99 -17.49 22.15
CA ALA A 77 3.28 -16.12 22.58
C ALA A 77 3.86 -15.26 21.43
N VAL A 78 4.55 -15.88 20.47
CA VAL A 78 5.01 -15.19 19.25
C VAL A 78 3.80 -14.81 18.38
N TYR A 79 2.87 -15.75 18.17
CA TYR A 79 1.63 -15.50 17.45
C TYR A 79 0.82 -14.38 18.08
N MET A 80 0.67 -14.39 19.42
CA MET A 80 -0.01 -13.30 20.12
C MET A 80 0.68 -11.94 19.93
N THR A 81 2.02 -11.90 19.90
CA THR A 81 2.76 -10.66 19.62
C THR A 81 2.52 -10.16 18.20
N VAL A 82 2.48 -11.07 17.22
CA VAL A 82 2.15 -10.77 15.83
C VAL A 82 0.71 -10.29 15.70
N SER A 83 -0.24 -10.92 16.40
CA SER A 83 -1.64 -10.50 16.44
C SER A 83 -1.80 -9.08 17.00
N VAL A 84 -1.09 -8.73 18.08
CA VAL A 84 -1.08 -7.34 18.57
C VAL A 84 -0.65 -6.37 17.48
N LEU A 85 0.46 -6.66 16.78
CA LEU A 85 0.95 -5.81 15.70
C LEU A 85 -0.06 -5.70 14.56
N HIS A 86 -0.69 -6.81 14.17
CA HIS A 86 -1.71 -6.82 13.13
C HIS A 86 -2.90 -5.94 13.50
N GLU A 87 -3.42 -6.06 14.71
CA GLU A 87 -4.52 -5.23 15.19
C GLU A 87 -4.12 -3.75 15.25
N MET A 88 -2.91 -3.43 15.74
CA MET A 88 -2.40 -2.05 15.66
C MET A 88 -2.39 -1.49 14.23
N TRP A 89 -2.16 -2.31 13.21
CA TRP A 89 -2.16 -1.85 11.82
C TRP A 89 -3.55 -1.74 11.22
N ARG A 90 -4.49 -2.61 11.62
CA ARG A 90 -5.89 -2.53 11.18
C ARG A 90 -6.51 -1.20 11.59
N TYR A 91 -6.24 -0.76 12.82
CA TYR A 91 -6.75 0.50 13.37
C TYR A 91 -5.85 1.73 13.09
N ALA A 92 -4.71 1.55 12.42
CA ALA A 92 -3.86 2.68 12.04
C ALA A 92 -4.42 3.44 10.83
N GLN A 93 -4.35 4.77 10.90
CA GLN A 93 -4.73 5.66 9.77
C GLN A 93 -3.61 5.78 8.71
N ASP A 94 -2.41 5.31 9.02
CA ASP A 94 -1.25 5.37 8.14
C ASP A 94 -0.47 4.04 8.11
N THR A 95 0.49 3.94 7.19
CA THR A 95 1.33 2.74 7.03
C THR A 95 2.61 2.78 7.85
N ARG A 96 2.84 3.79 8.70
CA ARG A 96 4.13 4.00 9.35
C ARG A 96 4.48 2.85 10.30
N SER A 97 3.54 2.42 11.13
CA SER A 97 3.73 1.29 12.06
C SER A 97 4.13 0.01 11.31
N LEU A 98 3.39 -0.37 10.26
CA LEU A 98 3.73 -1.49 9.39
C LEU A 98 5.14 -1.31 8.78
N THR A 99 5.44 -0.13 8.23
CA THR A 99 6.75 0.14 7.61
C THR A 99 7.92 0.05 8.60
N TRP A 100 7.72 0.41 9.87
CA TRP A 100 8.73 0.24 10.91
C TRP A 100 8.93 -1.22 11.26
N ALA A 101 7.84 -1.98 11.39
CA ALA A 101 7.90 -3.41 11.68
C ALA A 101 8.61 -4.21 10.57
N LEU A 102 8.29 -3.93 9.30
CA LEU A 102 8.96 -4.54 8.16
C LEU A 102 10.47 -4.23 8.13
N ARG A 103 10.86 -2.97 8.40
CA ARG A 103 12.28 -2.59 8.50
C ARG A 103 13.00 -3.25 9.67
N ALA A 104 12.28 -3.54 10.75
CA ALA A 104 12.81 -4.26 11.90
C ALA A 104 12.96 -5.78 11.65
N GLY A 105 12.65 -6.25 10.43
CA GLY A 105 12.80 -7.65 10.04
C GLY A 105 11.68 -8.53 10.58
N LEU A 106 10.45 -8.03 10.66
CA LEU A 106 9.28 -8.84 11.00
C LEU A 106 8.93 -9.85 9.91
N LEU A 107 9.01 -9.48 8.63
CA LEU A 107 8.59 -10.37 7.54
C LEU A 107 9.38 -11.69 7.49
N PRO A 108 10.72 -11.71 7.58
CA PRO A 108 11.46 -12.97 7.69
C PRO A 108 10.98 -13.86 8.85
N LEU A 109 10.67 -13.28 10.02
CA LEU A 109 10.14 -14.02 11.16
C LEU A 109 8.76 -14.62 10.83
N LEU A 110 7.86 -13.88 10.19
CA LEU A 110 6.54 -14.39 9.79
C LEU A 110 6.65 -15.56 8.83
N LEU A 111 7.55 -15.48 7.84
CA LEU A 111 7.76 -16.55 6.87
C LEU A 111 8.34 -17.81 7.53
N GLU A 112 9.26 -17.65 8.48
CA GLU A 112 9.80 -18.78 9.24
C GLU A 112 8.73 -19.46 10.10
N LEU A 113 7.88 -18.67 10.77
CA LEU A 113 6.77 -19.18 11.56
C LEU A 113 5.78 -19.96 10.70
N ASP A 114 5.39 -19.38 9.57
CA ASP A 114 4.45 -19.97 8.62
C ASP A 114 4.96 -21.31 8.04
N GLN A 115 6.27 -21.39 7.74
CA GLN A 115 6.89 -22.63 7.25
C GLN A 115 6.98 -23.73 8.31
N ARG A 116 7.21 -23.38 9.59
CA ARG A 116 7.35 -24.36 10.67
C ARG A 116 6.02 -24.90 11.15
N THR A 117 5.04 -24.04 11.31
CA THR A 117 3.72 -24.41 11.84
C THR A 117 2.70 -23.44 11.27
N PRO A 118 2.05 -23.80 10.15
CA PRO A 118 1.03 -22.96 9.54
C PRO A 118 -0.03 -22.55 10.57
N TYR A 119 -0.13 -21.25 10.80
CA TYR A 119 -1.09 -20.66 11.72
C TYR A 119 -1.90 -19.62 10.96
N GLU A 120 -3.22 -19.74 11.01
CA GLU A 120 -4.15 -18.87 10.27
C GLU A 120 -3.89 -17.38 10.56
N GLY A 121 -3.57 -17.03 11.80
CA GLY A 121 -3.22 -15.66 12.16
C GLY A 121 -1.98 -15.13 11.44
N VAL A 122 -0.94 -15.95 11.22
CA VAL A 122 0.25 -15.54 10.46
C VAL A 122 -0.08 -15.39 8.99
N ALA A 123 -0.84 -16.33 8.41
CA ALA A 123 -1.31 -16.24 7.02
C ALA A 123 -2.11 -14.94 6.79
N ASN A 124 -3.02 -14.60 7.71
CA ASN A 124 -3.78 -13.34 7.68
C ASN A 124 -2.87 -12.10 7.73
N VAL A 125 -1.80 -12.13 8.53
CA VAL A 125 -0.82 -11.03 8.59
C VAL A 125 -0.04 -10.91 7.28
N LEU A 126 0.39 -12.04 6.70
CA LEU A 126 1.09 -12.06 5.41
C LEU A 126 0.18 -11.55 4.28
N GLU A 127 -1.09 -11.96 4.28
CA GLU A 127 -2.09 -11.47 3.33
C GLU A 127 -2.29 -9.97 3.47
N TYR A 128 -2.42 -9.48 4.71
CA TYR A 128 -2.51 -8.07 4.99
C TYR A 128 -1.31 -7.30 4.43
N ILE A 129 -0.08 -7.80 4.62
CA ILE A 129 1.14 -7.20 4.05
C ILE A 129 1.08 -7.18 2.52
N ALA A 130 0.62 -8.27 1.89
CA ALA A 130 0.50 -8.39 0.44
C ALA A 130 -0.53 -7.38 -0.12
N VAL A 131 -1.72 -7.28 0.46
CA VAL A 131 -2.74 -6.27 0.09
C VAL A 131 -2.18 -4.85 0.25
N ARG A 132 -1.44 -4.58 1.34
CA ARG A 132 -0.82 -3.27 1.58
C ARG A 132 0.36 -2.95 0.66
N SER A 133 0.84 -3.90 -0.14
CA SER A 133 1.92 -3.66 -1.11
C SER A 133 1.52 -2.73 -2.26
N VAL A 134 0.23 -2.43 -2.45
CA VAL A 134 -0.19 -1.34 -3.35
C VAL A 134 0.26 0.04 -2.85
N ARG A 135 0.63 0.15 -1.57
CA ARG A 135 1.20 1.39 -1.00
C ARG A 135 2.67 1.50 -1.34
N TYR A 136 3.06 2.66 -1.88
CA TYR A 136 4.44 2.97 -2.27
C TYR A 136 5.41 2.74 -1.10
N SER A 137 5.06 3.24 0.09
CA SER A 137 5.91 3.14 1.28
C SER A 137 6.18 1.70 1.72
N VAL A 138 5.16 0.83 1.63
CA VAL A 138 5.25 -0.59 1.97
C VAL A 138 6.05 -1.34 0.92
N LEU A 139 5.66 -1.22 -0.35
CA LEU A 139 6.33 -1.89 -1.47
C LEU A 139 7.81 -1.56 -1.57
N ARG A 140 8.17 -0.29 -1.37
CA ARG A 140 9.56 0.15 -1.37
C ARG A 140 10.41 -0.59 -0.35
N ILE A 141 9.86 -0.92 0.81
CA ILE A 141 10.58 -1.65 1.86
C ILE A 141 10.72 -3.12 1.48
N LEU A 142 9.66 -3.71 0.92
CA LEU A 142 9.68 -5.08 0.43
C LEU A 142 10.73 -5.26 -0.69
N CYS A 143 10.81 -4.31 -1.64
CA CYS A 143 11.81 -4.32 -2.70
C CYS A 143 13.23 -4.15 -2.17
N LYS A 144 13.46 -3.20 -1.24
CA LYS A 144 14.80 -2.86 -0.75
C LYS A 144 15.50 -4.04 -0.05
N ASN A 145 14.72 -4.91 0.58
CA ASN A 145 15.22 -6.01 1.40
C ASN A 145 15.14 -7.36 0.66
N GLU A 146 14.87 -7.36 -0.65
CA GLU A 146 14.68 -8.59 -1.46
C GLU A 146 13.57 -9.51 -0.91
N LEU A 147 12.61 -8.96 -0.15
CA LEU A 147 11.60 -9.73 0.56
C LEU A 147 10.42 -10.14 -0.33
N LEU A 148 10.28 -9.52 -1.50
CA LEU A 148 9.20 -9.82 -2.44
C LEU A 148 9.19 -11.29 -2.87
N SER A 149 10.36 -11.83 -3.22
CA SER A 149 10.51 -13.23 -3.63
C SER A 149 10.20 -14.24 -2.51
N SER A 150 10.17 -13.77 -1.26
CA SER A 150 9.99 -14.62 -0.09
C SER A 150 8.52 -14.78 0.30
N LEU A 151 7.67 -13.80 0.00
CA LEU A 151 6.22 -13.90 0.22
C LEU A 151 5.60 -15.00 -0.63
N GLY A 152 6.05 -15.16 -1.89
CA GLY A 152 5.62 -16.24 -2.79
C GLY A 152 5.83 -17.67 -2.27
N LYS A 153 6.67 -17.85 -1.25
CA LYS A 153 7.02 -19.16 -0.67
C LYS A 153 6.26 -19.50 0.61
N SER A 154 5.39 -18.61 1.08
CA SER A 154 4.60 -18.85 2.29
C SER A 154 3.49 -19.87 2.02
N GLY A 155 3.21 -20.71 3.01
CA GLY A 155 2.24 -21.79 3.02
C GLY A 155 0.80 -21.32 3.18
N PHE A 156 0.41 -20.29 2.41
CA PHE A 156 -1.01 -19.97 2.26
C PHE A 156 -1.76 -21.22 1.82
N ALA A 157 -2.99 -21.39 2.30
CA ALA A 157 -3.79 -22.58 2.04
C ALA A 157 -4.04 -22.88 0.54
N ASP A 158 -3.80 -21.91 -0.36
CA ASP A 158 -3.97 -22.03 -1.80
C ASP A 158 -2.72 -21.56 -2.58
N ALA A 159 -1.99 -22.51 -3.15
CA ALA A 159 -0.80 -22.25 -3.97
C ALA A 159 -1.12 -21.48 -5.26
N ALA A 160 -2.30 -21.67 -5.85
CA ALA A 160 -2.70 -20.95 -7.05
C ALA A 160 -2.96 -19.47 -6.73
N ARG A 161 -3.65 -19.19 -5.62
CA ARG A 161 -3.79 -17.83 -5.09
C ARG A 161 -2.43 -17.18 -4.86
N MET A 162 -1.46 -17.91 -4.30
CA MET A 162 -0.12 -17.38 -4.04
C MET A 162 0.60 -16.93 -5.32
N GLN A 163 0.54 -17.73 -6.38
CA GLN A 163 1.15 -17.36 -7.67
C GLN A 163 0.56 -16.06 -8.21
N LEU A 164 -0.75 -15.85 -8.04
CA LEU A 164 -1.42 -14.61 -8.44
C LEU A 164 -0.99 -13.42 -7.57
N VAL A 165 -0.89 -13.60 -6.25
CA VAL A 165 -0.41 -12.56 -5.33
C VAL A 165 1.01 -12.14 -5.69
N ASP A 166 1.91 -13.10 -5.84
CA ASP A 166 3.31 -12.89 -6.18
C ASP A 166 3.48 -12.22 -7.56
N LYS A 167 2.66 -12.62 -8.55
CA LYS A 167 2.58 -11.93 -9.85
C LYS A 167 2.17 -10.46 -9.68
N CYS A 168 1.09 -10.16 -8.96
CA CYS A 168 0.64 -8.79 -8.75
C CYS A 168 1.69 -7.94 -8.01
N MET A 169 2.34 -8.50 -6.99
CA MET A 169 3.39 -7.78 -6.25
C MET A 169 4.60 -7.48 -7.13
N ARG A 170 5.00 -8.40 -8.03
CA ARG A 170 6.04 -8.15 -9.03
C ARG A 170 5.65 -7.05 -10.01
N GLU A 171 4.41 -7.05 -10.50
CA GLU A 171 3.89 -6.00 -11.38
C GLU A 171 3.93 -4.64 -10.69
N TYR A 172 3.50 -4.55 -9.43
CA TYR A 172 3.63 -3.32 -8.64
C TYR A 172 5.08 -2.90 -8.47
N ALA A 173 5.97 -3.84 -8.18
CA ALA A 173 7.40 -3.56 -8.01
C ALA A 173 8.04 -3.04 -9.31
N ALA A 174 7.76 -3.68 -10.44
CA ALA A 174 8.21 -3.24 -11.75
C ALA A 174 7.69 -1.83 -12.07
N SER A 175 6.41 -1.57 -11.82
CA SER A 175 5.77 -0.27 -11.99
C SER A 175 6.42 0.81 -11.13
N MET A 176 6.68 0.50 -9.85
CA MET A 176 7.37 1.41 -8.94
C MET A 176 8.81 1.68 -9.37
N LEU A 177 9.54 0.64 -9.78
CA LEU A 177 10.92 0.76 -10.23
C LEU A 177 11.01 1.55 -11.54
N GLY A 178 10.06 1.41 -12.45
CA GLY A 178 9.97 2.20 -13.68
C GLY A 178 9.60 3.66 -13.44
N ALA A 179 8.55 3.91 -12.66
CA ALA A 179 8.01 5.27 -12.48
C ALA A 179 8.83 6.14 -11.50
N TYR A 180 9.56 5.55 -10.56
CA TYR A 180 10.31 6.30 -9.54
C TYR A 180 11.83 6.17 -9.69
N GLN A 181 12.33 5.95 -10.91
CA GLN A 181 13.75 5.96 -11.19
C GLN A 181 14.37 7.29 -10.79
N LYS A 182 15.46 7.23 -10.02
CA LYS A 182 16.20 8.41 -9.59
C LYS A 182 17.20 8.84 -10.66
N MET A 183 16.68 9.24 -11.81
CA MET A 183 17.46 9.76 -12.94
C MET A 183 16.82 11.06 -13.45
N CYS A 184 17.62 11.96 -14.02
CA CYS A 184 17.07 13.14 -14.68
C CYS A 184 16.35 12.71 -15.96
N ALA A 185 15.10 13.13 -16.13
CA ALA A 185 14.30 12.82 -17.30
C ALA A 185 14.81 13.49 -18.58
N PHE A 186 15.56 14.60 -18.47
CA PHE A 186 16.19 15.21 -19.64
C PHE A 186 17.25 14.26 -20.23
N SER A 187 16.91 13.61 -21.35
CA SER A 187 17.70 12.56 -22.01
C SER A 187 19.14 12.99 -22.35
N ASN A 188 19.34 14.28 -22.64
CA ASN A 188 20.65 14.86 -22.95
C ASN A 188 21.44 15.33 -21.71
N CYS A 189 21.04 14.92 -20.50
CA CYS A 189 21.73 15.27 -19.27
C CYS A 189 23.05 14.50 -19.12
N ARG A 190 24.19 15.20 -19.27
CA ARG A 190 25.53 14.60 -19.09
C ARG A 190 25.87 14.24 -17.64
N LYS A 191 25.17 14.81 -16.66
CA LYS A 191 25.46 14.64 -15.23
C LYS A 191 25.15 13.24 -14.68
N HIS A 192 24.42 12.40 -15.41
CA HIS A 192 24.12 11.02 -14.99
C HIS A 192 25.13 9.99 -15.49
N ARG A 193 26.12 10.39 -16.31
CA ARG A 193 27.11 9.47 -16.87
C ARG A 193 28.29 9.19 -15.95
N HIS A 194 28.40 9.89 -14.82
CA HIS A 194 29.50 9.73 -13.87
C HIS A 194 28.93 9.37 -12.49
N ASP A 195 29.07 8.09 -12.13
CA ASP A 195 28.52 7.42 -10.94
C ASP A 195 29.09 7.91 -9.58
N THR A 196 29.89 8.98 -9.60
CA THR A 196 30.75 9.36 -8.47
C THR A 196 30.15 10.45 -7.58
N GLU A 197 29.20 11.25 -8.06
CA GLU A 197 28.56 12.30 -7.26
C GLU A 197 27.08 12.00 -6.96
N ARG A 198 26.72 12.02 -5.68
CA ARG A 198 25.33 11.98 -5.23
C ARG A 198 24.63 13.29 -5.58
N ILE A 199 24.14 13.40 -6.80
CA ILE A 199 23.41 14.58 -7.25
C ILE A 199 22.02 14.59 -6.62
N SER A 200 21.68 15.70 -5.95
CA SER A 200 20.32 15.92 -5.44
C SER A 200 19.35 16.13 -6.59
N LEU A 201 18.41 15.19 -6.73
CA LEU A 201 17.36 15.24 -7.74
C LEU A 201 16.12 15.96 -7.21
N ARG A 202 15.60 16.88 -8.01
CA ARG A 202 14.33 17.58 -7.78
C ARG A 202 13.23 16.79 -8.48
N ARG A 203 12.11 16.55 -7.82
CA ARG A 203 10.94 15.91 -8.46
C ARG A 203 10.04 16.98 -9.08
N CYS A 204 9.46 16.69 -10.24
CA CYS A 204 8.39 17.52 -10.80
C CYS A 204 7.11 17.44 -9.94
N ALA A 205 6.21 18.41 -10.08
CA ALA A 205 4.93 18.44 -9.38
C ALA A 205 4.02 17.26 -9.76
N CYS A 206 4.11 16.77 -11.01
CA CYS A 206 3.38 15.57 -11.47
C CYS A 206 3.86 14.27 -10.82
N LEU A 207 4.98 14.29 -10.10
CA LEU A 207 5.60 13.15 -9.44
C LEU A 207 6.17 12.04 -10.34
N SER A 208 5.97 12.11 -11.66
CA SER A 208 6.39 11.09 -12.62
C SER A 208 7.86 11.19 -13.06
N VAL A 209 8.49 12.36 -12.92
CA VAL A 209 9.88 12.60 -13.36
C VAL A 209 10.73 13.36 -12.35
N TYR A 210 12.06 13.23 -12.49
CA TYR A 210 13.04 13.97 -11.72
C TYR A 210 13.96 14.77 -12.63
N TYR A 211 14.57 15.83 -12.09
CA TYR A 211 15.56 16.66 -12.74
C TYR A 211 16.71 16.99 -11.80
N CYS A 212 17.95 16.94 -12.31
CA CYS A 212 19.13 17.34 -11.52
C CYS A 212 19.24 18.86 -11.34
N SER A 213 18.53 19.64 -12.15
CA SER A 213 18.56 21.11 -12.11
C SER A 213 17.32 21.71 -12.77
N LYS A 214 17.01 22.97 -12.43
CA LYS A 214 15.98 23.76 -13.13
C LYS A 214 16.29 23.92 -14.63
N GLY A 215 17.59 23.94 -15.00
CA GLY A 215 18.01 24.03 -16.40
C GLY A 215 17.63 22.79 -17.22
N CYS A 216 17.80 21.59 -16.66
CA CYS A 216 17.36 20.36 -17.31
C CYS A 216 15.83 20.31 -17.44
N GLN A 217 15.10 20.70 -16.39
CA GLN A 217 13.63 20.78 -16.46
C GLN A 217 13.15 21.72 -17.57
N ARG A 218 13.72 22.93 -17.67
CA ARG A 218 13.34 23.88 -18.74
C ARG A 218 13.62 23.35 -20.14
N LYS A 219 14.76 22.66 -20.33
CA LYS A 219 15.13 22.07 -21.63
C LYS A 219 14.22 20.90 -22.01
N ASP A 220 13.75 20.15 -21.03
CA ASP A 220 12.83 19.03 -21.22
C ASP A 220 11.37 19.47 -21.34
N TRP A 221 11.05 20.70 -20.92
CA TRP A 221 9.68 21.19 -20.75
C TRP A 221 8.84 21.15 -22.03
N SER A 222 9.44 21.38 -23.21
CA SER A 222 8.70 21.33 -24.47
C SER A 222 8.08 19.96 -24.74
N VAL A 223 8.69 18.89 -24.21
CA VAL A 223 8.17 17.52 -24.29
C VAL A 223 7.36 17.20 -23.04
N HIS A 224 7.92 17.45 -21.85
CA HIS A 224 7.30 17.04 -20.60
C HIS A 224 5.96 17.74 -20.31
N LYS A 225 5.74 18.98 -20.79
CA LYS A 225 4.50 19.73 -20.51
C LYS A 225 3.22 18.97 -20.90
N TYR A 226 3.27 18.12 -21.94
CA TYR A 226 2.13 17.30 -22.38
C TYR A 226 1.84 16.13 -21.43
N GLN A 227 2.84 15.70 -20.66
CA GLN A 227 2.77 14.60 -19.69
C GLN A 227 2.76 15.10 -18.24
N CYS A 228 2.86 16.42 -18.02
CA CYS A 228 2.81 17.04 -16.70
C CYS A 228 1.37 17.11 -16.20
N THR A 229 1.16 17.63 -14.99
CA THR A 229 -0.15 17.78 -14.34
C THR A 229 -1.23 18.44 -15.21
N ASP A 230 -0.83 19.37 -16.06
CA ASP A 230 -1.72 20.20 -16.87
C ASP A 230 -1.72 19.77 -18.35
N GLY A 231 -1.08 18.63 -18.65
CA GLY A 231 -0.94 18.11 -20.00
C GLY A 231 -1.99 17.06 -20.35
N ASN A 232 -2.28 16.93 -21.64
CA ASN A 232 -3.32 16.03 -22.16
C ASN A 232 -2.96 14.54 -22.09
N GLU A 233 -1.68 14.21 -21.92
CA GLU A 233 -1.15 12.83 -21.96
C GLU A 233 -0.59 12.37 -20.60
N GLY A 234 -0.61 13.24 -19.60
CA GLY A 234 -0.10 12.93 -18.27
C GLY A 234 -1.07 12.11 -17.44
N LEU A 235 -0.60 11.64 -16.28
CA LEU A 235 -1.48 11.17 -15.19
C LEU A 235 -2.40 12.29 -14.65
N GLY A 236 -2.25 13.53 -15.13
CA GLY A 236 -2.95 14.70 -14.64
C GLY A 236 -2.56 15.08 -13.22
N VAL A 237 -3.22 16.10 -12.68
CA VAL A 237 -3.31 16.24 -11.22
C VAL A 237 -4.09 15.04 -10.72
N VAL A 238 -3.45 14.22 -9.89
CA VAL A 238 -4.12 13.08 -9.24
C VAL A 238 -5.18 13.64 -8.31
N GLU A 239 -6.44 13.55 -8.75
CA GLU A 239 -7.59 14.08 -8.03
C GLU A 239 -8.06 13.08 -6.97
N MET A 240 -8.20 13.57 -5.74
CA MET A 240 -8.75 12.81 -4.62
C MET A 240 -10.25 13.06 -4.55
N LEU A 241 -11.06 12.02 -4.79
CA LEU A 241 -12.53 12.11 -4.68
C LEU A 241 -13.00 12.01 -3.23
N SER A 242 -12.32 11.21 -2.40
CA SER A 242 -12.65 11.01 -1.00
C SER A 242 -11.42 10.55 -0.22
N GLY A 243 -11.44 10.73 1.11
CA GLY A 243 -10.37 10.34 2.02
C GLY A 243 -9.06 11.10 1.81
N GLU A 244 -8.06 10.79 2.64
CA GLU A 244 -6.75 11.44 2.59
C GLU A 244 -5.64 10.46 2.23
N LEU A 245 -4.80 10.83 1.26
CA LEU A 245 -3.55 10.14 0.95
C LEU A 245 -2.41 11.14 0.75
N PRO A 246 -1.19 10.79 1.18
CA PRO A 246 -0.02 11.54 0.73
C PRO A 246 0.03 11.56 -0.81
N PRO A 247 0.34 12.71 -1.46
CA PRO A 247 0.29 12.83 -2.93
C PRO A 247 1.05 11.73 -3.67
N LYS A 248 2.18 11.27 -3.10
CA LYS A 248 2.97 10.18 -3.66
C LYS A 248 2.27 8.81 -3.61
N GLU A 249 1.52 8.55 -2.55
CA GLU A 249 0.74 7.32 -2.41
C GLU A 249 -0.46 7.36 -3.37
N ALA A 250 -1.13 8.50 -3.49
CA ALA A 250 -2.22 8.70 -4.45
C ALA A 250 -1.74 8.49 -5.90
N HIS A 251 -0.63 9.13 -6.28
CA HIS A 251 -0.04 8.96 -7.61
C HIS A 251 0.37 7.50 -7.89
N PHE A 252 0.96 6.80 -6.91
CA PHE A 252 1.29 5.40 -7.11
C PHE A 252 0.05 4.51 -7.25
N LEU A 253 -1.01 4.78 -6.48
CA LEU A 253 -2.27 4.07 -6.58
C LEU A 253 -2.93 4.28 -7.96
N ALA A 254 -2.97 5.53 -8.43
CA ALA A 254 -3.44 5.88 -9.78
C ALA A 254 -2.64 5.14 -10.87
N LEU A 255 -1.31 5.14 -10.78
CA LEU A 255 -0.45 4.41 -11.71
C LEU A 255 -0.77 2.91 -11.75
N ASN A 256 -0.92 2.26 -10.59
CA ASN A 256 -1.28 0.84 -10.56
C ASN A 256 -2.66 0.57 -11.17
N ALA A 257 -3.63 1.49 -11.00
CA ALA A 257 -4.94 1.38 -11.63
C ALA A 257 -4.87 1.52 -13.15
N GLN A 258 -4.07 2.45 -13.67
CA GLN A 258 -3.84 2.58 -15.11
C GLN A 258 -3.23 1.30 -15.71
N ILE A 259 -2.21 0.73 -15.05
CA ILE A 259 -1.57 -0.51 -15.50
C ILE A 259 -2.55 -1.68 -15.46
N TYR A 260 -3.33 -1.79 -14.38
CA TYR A 260 -4.39 -2.78 -14.25
C TYR A 260 -5.39 -2.69 -15.41
N VAL A 261 -5.85 -1.48 -15.73
CA VAL A 261 -6.80 -1.23 -16.82
C VAL A 261 -6.17 -1.53 -18.17
N GLY A 262 -4.95 -1.06 -18.43
CA GLY A 262 -4.25 -1.31 -19.69
C GLY A 262 -4.04 -2.80 -19.97
N THR A 263 -3.68 -3.59 -18.95
CA THR A 263 -3.53 -5.05 -19.09
C THR A 263 -4.85 -5.80 -19.28
N ARG A 264 -6.00 -5.15 -19.04
CA ARG A 264 -7.35 -5.75 -19.12
C ARG A 264 -8.29 -4.99 -20.07
N ALA A 265 -7.75 -4.11 -20.91
CA ALA A 265 -8.55 -3.15 -21.67
C ALA A 265 -9.58 -3.84 -22.60
N VAL A 266 -9.22 -4.96 -23.22
CA VAL A 266 -10.15 -5.78 -24.04
C VAL A 266 -11.36 -6.24 -23.22
N LEU A 267 -11.12 -6.89 -22.08
CA LEU A 267 -12.18 -7.42 -21.20
C LEU A 267 -13.06 -6.28 -20.68
N LEU A 268 -12.46 -5.16 -20.30
CA LEU A 268 -13.17 -3.99 -19.81
C LEU A 268 -14.08 -3.38 -20.89
N LEU A 269 -13.64 -3.32 -22.15
CA LEU A 269 -14.48 -2.85 -23.26
C LEU A 269 -15.71 -3.75 -23.49
N GLU A 270 -15.53 -5.07 -23.40
CA GLU A 270 -16.64 -6.03 -23.51
C GLU A 270 -17.64 -5.88 -22.36
N GLU A 271 -17.16 -5.62 -21.13
CA GLU A 271 -18.02 -5.33 -19.98
C GLU A 271 -18.74 -3.98 -20.12
N ILE A 272 -18.05 -2.92 -20.57
CA ILE A 272 -18.67 -1.61 -20.86
C ILE A 272 -19.81 -1.78 -21.87
N THR A 273 -19.56 -2.51 -22.96
CA THR A 273 -20.56 -2.71 -24.03
C THR A 273 -21.80 -3.46 -23.53
N ARG A 274 -21.63 -4.36 -22.56
CA ARG A 274 -22.73 -5.12 -21.94
C ARG A 274 -23.42 -4.40 -20.80
N THR A 275 -22.86 -3.30 -20.30
CA THR A 275 -23.39 -2.58 -19.15
C THR A 275 -24.67 -1.83 -19.55
N PRO A 276 -25.82 -2.08 -18.90
CA PRO A 276 -27.06 -1.38 -19.21
C PRO A 276 -26.94 0.13 -18.96
N ILE A 277 -27.33 0.93 -19.94
CA ILE A 277 -27.33 2.38 -19.85
C ILE A 277 -28.77 2.83 -19.54
N PRO A 278 -29.03 3.47 -18.40
CA PRO A 278 -30.35 4.03 -18.12
C PRO A 278 -30.67 5.17 -19.12
N PRO A 279 -31.95 5.48 -19.40
CA PRO A 279 -32.31 6.63 -20.21
C PRO A 279 -31.70 7.91 -19.62
N MET A 280 -30.90 8.61 -20.41
CA MET A 280 -30.14 9.79 -19.97
C MET A 280 -30.18 10.88 -21.05
N PRO A 281 -30.21 12.17 -20.65
CA PRO A 281 -30.24 13.29 -21.58
C PRO A 281 -28.87 13.58 -22.23
N ALA A 282 -27.78 13.08 -21.64
CA ALA A 282 -26.42 13.25 -22.11
C ALA A 282 -25.71 11.88 -22.29
N PRO A 283 -24.63 11.81 -23.08
CA PRO A 283 -23.83 10.59 -23.21
C PRO A 283 -23.31 10.08 -21.86
N PRO A 284 -23.24 8.75 -21.65
CA PRO A 284 -22.86 8.19 -20.37
C PRO A 284 -21.37 8.37 -20.06
N CYS A 285 -21.05 8.47 -18.77
CA CYS A 285 -19.69 8.31 -18.27
C CYS A 285 -19.57 6.93 -17.60
N PHE A 286 -18.70 6.06 -18.11
CA PHE A 286 -18.43 4.77 -17.51
C PHE A 286 -17.30 4.90 -16.49
N ASN A 287 -17.60 4.65 -15.21
CA ASN A 287 -16.59 4.60 -14.16
C ASN A 287 -16.12 3.17 -13.90
N ILE A 288 -14.86 2.89 -14.23
CA ILE A 288 -14.15 1.66 -13.88
C ILE A 288 -13.51 1.84 -12.50
N LEU A 289 -14.15 1.30 -11.46
CA LEU A 289 -13.64 1.32 -10.10
C LEU A 289 -12.73 0.11 -9.85
N VAL A 290 -11.42 0.33 -9.83
CA VAL A 290 -10.41 -0.69 -9.48
C VAL A 290 -10.25 -0.75 -7.95
N ASN A 291 -10.63 -1.88 -7.35
CA ASN A 291 -10.57 -2.10 -5.92
C ASN A 291 -9.28 -2.85 -5.50
N PHE A 292 -8.39 -2.13 -4.79
CA PHE A 292 -7.15 -2.67 -4.22
C PHE A 292 -7.29 -3.13 -2.75
N GLU A 293 -8.52 -3.26 -2.22
CA GLU A 293 -8.78 -3.98 -0.96
C GLU A 293 -8.46 -5.48 -1.05
N HIS A 294 -8.35 -6.00 -2.28
CA HIS A 294 -8.03 -7.39 -2.56
C HIS A 294 -6.74 -7.50 -3.38
N ILE A 295 -6.06 -8.64 -3.23
CA ILE A 295 -4.95 -9.03 -4.08
C ILE A 295 -5.21 -10.46 -4.61
N PRO A 296 -5.35 -10.66 -5.93
CA PRO A 296 -5.35 -9.66 -7.00
C PRO A 296 -6.46 -8.60 -6.89
N PRO A 297 -6.25 -7.39 -7.44
CA PRO A 297 -7.29 -6.37 -7.50
C PRO A 297 -8.47 -6.82 -8.35
N VAL A 298 -9.66 -6.35 -7.96
CA VAL A 298 -10.93 -6.58 -8.67
C VAL A 298 -11.47 -5.25 -9.18
N HIS A 299 -12.49 -5.27 -10.04
CA HIS A 299 -13.08 -4.03 -10.54
C HIS A 299 -14.61 -4.12 -10.62
N LYS A 300 -15.24 -2.96 -10.71
CA LYS A 300 -16.68 -2.79 -10.99
C LYS A 300 -16.86 -1.66 -12.01
N ILE A 301 -17.83 -1.80 -12.89
CA ILE A 301 -18.20 -0.75 -13.85
C ILE A 301 -19.55 -0.17 -13.44
N ALA A 302 -19.61 1.15 -13.33
CA ALA A 302 -20.83 1.90 -13.05
C ALA A 302 -21.05 2.97 -14.13
N VAL A 303 -22.31 3.23 -14.47
CA VAL A 303 -22.67 4.36 -15.33
C VAL A 303 -22.95 5.57 -14.43
N LEU A 304 -22.16 6.62 -14.57
CA LEU A 304 -22.34 7.89 -13.88
C LEU A 304 -23.15 8.84 -14.76
N ARG A 305 -24.00 9.63 -14.11
CA ARG A 305 -24.57 10.83 -14.71
C ARG A 305 -23.53 11.94 -14.56
N ASP A 306 -23.02 12.38 -15.69
CA ASP A 306 -22.14 13.51 -15.75
C ASP A 306 -22.74 14.53 -16.71
N ASP A 307 -23.36 15.55 -16.13
CA ASP A 307 -24.00 16.62 -16.89
C ASP A 307 -22.96 17.60 -17.47
N THR A 308 -21.67 17.40 -17.19
CA THR A 308 -20.58 18.26 -17.65
C THR A 308 -19.87 17.74 -18.91
N ASN A 309 -20.24 16.56 -19.41
CA ASN A 309 -19.62 16.01 -20.61
C ASN A 309 -20.06 16.78 -21.87
N ASP A 310 -19.08 17.19 -22.68
CA ASP A 310 -19.23 17.95 -23.94
C ASP A 310 -19.87 17.15 -25.10
N GLY A 311 -20.78 16.21 -24.81
CA GLY A 311 -21.44 15.38 -25.81
C GLY A 311 -20.65 14.15 -26.24
N GLU A 312 -19.59 13.77 -25.51
CA GLU A 312 -18.85 12.53 -25.72
C GLU A 312 -19.08 11.51 -24.60
N THR A 313 -19.07 10.22 -24.96
CA THR A 313 -19.08 9.12 -23.98
C THR A 313 -17.70 9.01 -23.35
N MET A 314 -17.63 9.11 -22.02
CA MET A 314 -16.38 9.13 -21.27
C MET A 314 -16.14 7.81 -20.54
N VAL A 315 -14.86 7.52 -20.27
CA VAL A 315 -14.39 6.45 -19.39
C VAL A 315 -13.52 7.07 -18.31
N MET A 316 -14.01 7.00 -17.07
CA MET A 316 -13.26 7.39 -15.87
C MET A 316 -12.72 6.14 -15.18
N VAL A 317 -11.43 6.15 -14.86
CA VAL A 317 -10.80 5.08 -14.07
C VAL A 317 -10.58 5.61 -12.67
N THR A 318 -11.17 4.93 -11.69
CA THR A 318 -11.06 5.28 -10.28
C THR A 318 -10.36 4.17 -9.52
N ALA A 319 -9.44 4.52 -8.63
CA ALA A 319 -8.71 3.58 -7.80
C ALA A 319 -9.16 3.68 -6.33
N LEU A 320 -9.61 2.56 -5.77
CA LEU A 320 -9.96 2.45 -4.36
C LEU A 320 -8.77 1.93 -3.57
N SER A 321 -8.28 2.75 -2.63
CA SER A 321 -7.22 2.34 -1.70
C SER A 321 -7.74 1.31 -0.70
N PRO A 322 -6.92 0.33 -0.26
CA PRO A 322 -7.32 -0.53 0.85
C PRO A 322 -7.60 0.33 2.10
N ARG A 323 -8.77 0.14 2.75
CA ARG A 323 -9.22 0.98 3.88
C ARG A 323 -8.29 0.84 5.08
N PRO A 324 -8.01 1.90 5.86
CA PRO A 324 -7.76 1.73 7.29
C PRO A 324 -9.09 1.38 7.97
N TYR A 325 -9.12 0.42 8.90
CA TYR A 325 -10.37 -0.11 9.47
C TYR A 325 -11.19 0.95 10.23
N THR A 326 -10.53 2.02 10.69
CA THR A 326 -11.12 3.10 11.50
C THR A 326 -11.61 4.30 10.71
N SER A 327 -11.31 4.39 9.41
CA SER A 327 -11.83 5.49 8.59
C SER A 327 -13.12 5.04 7.93
N SER A 328 -14.19 5.80 8.14
CA SER A 328 -15.42 5.67 7.35
C SER A 328 -15.16 5.97 5.87
N GLU A 329 -14.15 6.79 5.56
CA GLU A 329 -13.81 7.19 4.22
C GLU A 329 -12.66 6.38 3.66
N VAL A 330 -12.95 5.71 2.55
CA VAL A 330 -11.93 5.07 1.73
C VAL A 330 -11.33 6.11 0.82
N ALA A 331 -10.00 6.11 0.72
CA ALA A 331 -9.34 6.98 -0.22
C ALA A 331 -9.62 6.54 -1.66
N THR A 332 -10.20 7.45 -2.44
CA THR A 332 -10.61 7.21 -3.81
C THR A 332 -9.90 8.20 -4.72
N VAL A 333 -9.22 7.71 -5.75
CA VAL A 333 -8.34 8.51 -6.61
C VAL A 333 -8.78 8.37 -8.06
N ILE A 334 -8.94 9.49 -8.78
CA ILE A 334 -9.09 9.43 -10.24
C ILE A 334 -7.72 9.12 -10.83
N ALA A 335 -7.62 7.96 -11.48
CA ALA A 335 -6.42 7.50 -12.14
C ALA A 335 -6.36 7.97 -13.60
N HIS A 336 -7.52 8.09 -14.26
CA HIS A 336 -7.60 8.55 -15.63
C HIS A 336 -9.02 9.00 -15.96
N ASN A 337 -9.16 9.94 -16.89
CA ASN A 337 -10.44 10.34 -17.48
C ASN A 337 -10.19 10.57 -18.98
N MET A 338 -10.89 9.86 -19.86
CA MET A 338 -10.68 9.93 -21.31
C MET A 338 -11.97 9.61 -22.07
N SER A 339 -12.01 9.93 -23.37
CA SER A 339 -13.13 9.50 -24.21
C SER A 339 -13.12 7.97 -24.39
N LEU A 340 -14.30 7.38 -24.60
CA LEU A 340 -14.42 5.96 -24.91
C LEU A 340 -13.66 5.59 -26.19
N GLN A 341 -13.48 6.52 -27.12
CA GLN A 341 -12.68 6.30 -28.31
C GLN A 341 -11.19 6.18 -27.97
N CYS A 342 -10.63 7.09 -27.17
CA CYS A 342 -9.27 6.97 -26.66
C CYS A 342 -9.08 5.65 -25.90
N PHE A 343 -10.08 5.23 -25.12
CA PHE A 343 -10.03 3.96 -24.40
C PHE A 343 -10.01 2.74 -25.33
N LYS A 344 -10.76 2.78 -26.43
CA LYS A 344 -10.70 1.76 -27.49
C LYS A 344 -9.35 1.72 -28.19
N ASP A 345 -8.72 2.87 -28.37
CA ASP A 345 -7.42 2.96 -29.02
C ASP A 345 -6.28 2.40 -28.15
N LEU A 346 -6.45 2.30 -26.82
CA LEU A 346 -5.53 1.58 -25.93
C LEU A 346 -5.49 0.06 -26.17
N VAL A 347 -6.49 -0.49 -26.86
CA VAL A 347 -6.61 -1.94 -27.14
C VAL A 347 -5.93 -2.34 -28.46
N LYS A 348 -5.72 -1.37 -29.35
CA LYS A 348 -5.05 -1.58 -30.64
C LYS A 348 -3.54 -1.59 -30.46
#